data_AF-A0A947X032-F1
#
_entry.id   AF-A0A947X032-F1
#
_cell.length_a   1.000
_cell.length_b   1.000
_cell.length_c   1.000
_cell.angle_alpha   90.00
_cell.angle_beta   90.00
_cell.angle_gamma   90.00
#
_symmetry.space_group_name_H-M   'P 1'
#
loop_
_entity.id
_entity.type
_entity.pdbx_description
1 polymer ?
#
loop_
_entity_poly.entity_id
_entity_poly.type
_entity_poly.pdbx_seq_one_letter_code
_entity_poly.pdbx_strand_id
1 'polypeptide(L)'
;MAVPPEEKATPEWQEKNAAGKKFKAARASLRDAKNRKDQIKAQIDAGGLSDADERALRDELRGLKETIPTLVEAKQSTKATWQGLKDGYETLPVSKDP
;
A
#
# COMPACT_ATOMS: atom_id res chain seq x y z
N MET A 1 0.22 22.33 12.93
CA MET A 1 0.87 23.40 12.15
C MET A 1 0.76 23.06 10.68
N ALA A 2 0.32 24.00 9.83
CA ALA A 2 0.25 23.79 8.39
C ALA A 2 1.61 24.11 7.76
N VAL A 3 2.09 23.25 6.86
CA VAL A 3 3.36 23.48 6.13
C VAL A 3 3.20 24.72 5.23
N PRO A 4 4.10 25.73 5.32
CA PRO A 4 4.06 26.93 4.50
C PRO A 4 4.11 26.61 2.99
N PRO A 5 3.48 27.44 2.14
CA PRO A 5 3.36 27.17 0.70
C PRO A 5 4.70 27.09 -0.02
N GLU A 6 5.74 27.77 0.46
CA GLU A 6 7.08 27.76 -0.12
C GLU A 6 7.80 26.42 0.07
N GLU A 7 7.59 25.75 1.21
CA GLU A 7 8.10 24.39 1.44
C GLU A 7 7.42 23.35 0.53
N LYS A 8 6.17 23.58 0.10
CA LYS A 8 5.44 22.67 -0.81
C LYS A 8 5.97 22.68 -2.24
N ALA A 9 6.73 23.70 -2.62
CA ALA A 9 7.36 23.81 -3.93
C ALA A 9 8.70 23.07 -4.00
N THR A 10 9.26 22.63 -2.86
CA THR A 10 10.54 21.92 -2.84
C THR A 10 10.42 20.52 -3.48
N PRO A 11 11.44 20.06 -4.23
CA PRO A 11 11.47 18.69 -4.78
C PRO A 11 11.30 17.62 -3.69
N GLU A 12 11.88 17.87 -2.51
CA GLU A 12 11.83 16.97 -1.36
C GLU A 12 10.40 16.78 -0.83
N TRP A 13 9.63 17.87 -0.73
CA TRP A 13 8.22 17.80 -0.31
C TRP A 13 7.34 17.10 -1.35
N GLN A 14 7.61 17.31 -2.64
CA GLN A 14 6.88 16.62 -3.72
C GLN A 14 7.15 15.11 -3.71
N GLU A 15 8.41 14.69 -3.53
CA GLU A 15 8.79 13.28 -3.44
C GLU A 15 8.11 12.61 -2.24
N LYS A 16 8.07 13.28 -1.09
CA LYS A 16 7.38 12.79 0.12
C LYS A 16 5.88 12.66 -0.06
N ASN A 17 5.24 13.62 -0.71
CA ASN A 17 3.81 13.52 -1.04
C ASN A 17 3.52 12.40 -2.02
N ALA A 18 4.37 12.24 -3.04
CA ALA A 18 4.26 11.15 -4.00
C ALA A 18 4.43 9.78 -3.29
N ALA A 19 5.40 9.66 -2.39
CA ALA A 19 5.62 8.47 -1.58
C ALA A 19 4.41 8.17 -0.67
N GLY A 20 3.86 9.18 0.00
CA GLY A 20 2.65 9.04 0.81
C GLY A 20 1.41 8.62 0.01
N LYS A 21 1.25 9.13 -1.22
CA LYS A 21 0.18 8.71 -2.16
C LYS A 21 0.38 7.26 -2.62
N LYS A 22 1.60 6.88 -3.01
CA LYS A 22 1.96 5.51 -3.40
C LYS A 22 1.72 4.52 -2.25
N PHE A 23 2.07 4.90 -1.02
CA PHE A 23 1.79 4.08 0.17
C PHE A 23 0.30 3.85 0.39
N LYS A 24 -0.54 4.89 0.26
CA LYS A 24 -2.00 4.77 0.37
C LYS A 24 -2.55 3.85 -0.73
N ALA A 25 -2.08 4.00 -1.96
CA ALA A 25 -2.47 3.14 -3.08
C ALA A 25 -2.09 1.68 -2.82
N ALA A 26 -0.83 1.40 -2.44
CA ALA A 26 -0.37 0.05 -2.11
C ALA A 26 -1.17 -0.58 -0.95
N ARG A 27 -1.54 0.22 0.06
CA ARG A 27 -2.39 -0.23 1.16
C ARG A 27 -3.81 -0.57 0.71
N ALA A 28 -4.39 0.22 -0.21
CA ALA A 28 -5.69 -0.05 -0.79
C ALA A 28 -5.66 -1.34 -1.63
N SER A 29 -4.69 -1.48 -2.54
CA SER A 29 -4.52 -2.68 -3.36
C SER A 29 -4.33 -3.95 -2.52
N LEU A 30 -3.56 -3.89 -1.43
CA LEU A 30 -3.42 -5.02 -0.51
C LEU A 30 -4.74 -5.39 0.18
N ARG A 31 -5.54 -4.39 0.55
CA ARG A 31 -6.86 -4.62 1.16
C ARG A 31 -7.79 -5.27 0.14
N ASP A 32 -7.84 -4.77 -1.08
CA ASP A 32 -8.68 -5.32 -2.14
C ASP A 32 -8.28 -6.75 -2.49
N ALA A 33 -6.97 -7.04 -2.61
CA ALA A 33 -6.47 -8.39 -2.83
C ALA A 33 -6.90 -9.36 -1.70
N LYS A 34 -6.85 -8.92 -0.44
CA LYS A 34 -7.32 -9.73 0.71
C LYS A 34 -8.83 -9.95 0.66
N ASN A 35 -9.61 -8.90 0.44
CA ASN A 35 -11.06 -8.99 0.33
C ASN A 35 -11.47 -9.93 -0.80
N ARG A 36 -10.79 -9.83 -1.96
CA ARG A 36 -11.03 -10.70 -3.11
C ARG A 36 -10.69 -12.16 -2.78
N LYS A 37 -9.58 -12.41 -2.09
CA LYS A 37 -9.19 -13.75 -1.62
C LYS A 37 -10.27 -14.36 -0.74
N ASP A 38 -10.81 -13.58 0.21
CA ASP A 38 -11.84 -14.04 1.14
C ASP A 38 -13.19 -14.23 0.44
N GLN A 39 -13.54 -13.36 -0.52
CA GLN A 39 -14.73 -13.49 -1.34
C GLN A 39 -14.69 -14.76 -2.21
N ILE A 40 -13.58 -15.02 -2.90
CA ILE A 40 -13.40 -16.22 -3.71
C ILE A 40 -13.49 -17.47 -2.85
N LYS A 41 -12.84 -17.45 -1.67
CA LYS A 41 -12.95 -18.56 -0.72
C LYS A 41 -14.40 -18.81 -0.32
N ALA A 42 -15.15 -17.75 0.01
CA ALA A 42 -16.56 -17.86 0.35
C ALA A 42 -17.42 -18.40 -0.81
N GLN A 43 -17.12 -18.03 -2.06
CA GLN A 43 -17.82 -18.57 -3.24
C GLN A 43 -17.56 -20.06 -3.44
N ILE A 44 -16.30 -20.49 -3.29
CA ILE A 44 -15.93 -21.91 -3.36
C ILE A 44 -16.60 -22.69 -2.22
N ASP A 45 -16.54 -22.15 -0.99
CA ASP A 45 -17.11 -22.81 0.20
C ASP A 45 -18.65 -22.86 0.17
N ALA A 46 -19.32 -21.91 -0.49
CA ALA A 46 -20.77 -21.89 -0.66
C ALA A 46 -21.28 -23.00 -1.59
N GLY A 47 -20.43 -23.54 -2.47
CA GLY A 47 -20.79 -24.55 -3.45
C GLY A 47 -21.75 -24.03 -4.53
N GLY A 48 -22.23 -24.93 -5.39
CA GLY A 48 -23.15 -24.58 -6.48
C GLY A 48 -22.49 -23.92 -7.71
N LEU A 49 -21.16 -23.92 -7.76
CA LEU A 49 -20.38 -23.52 -8.93
C LEU A 49 -20.27 -24.70 -9.92
N SER A 50 -20.12 -24.39 -11.20
CA SER A 50 -19.69 -25.41 -12.16
C SER A 50 -18.23 -25.80 -11.90
N ASP A 51 -17.81 -27.00 -12.34
CA ASP A 51 -16.41 -27.43 -12.22
C ASP A 51 -15.43 -26.44 -12.88
N ALA A 52 -15.84 -25.81 -13.99
CA ALA A 52 -15.04 -24.83 -14.69
C ALA A 52 -14.88 -23.54 -13.88
N ASP A 53 -15.97 -23.04 -13.29
CA ASP A 53 -15.97 -21.82 -12.47
C ASP A 53 -15.19 -22.04 -11.16
N GLU A 54 -15.41 -23.18 -10.51
CA GLU A 54 -14.67 -23.53 -9.29
C GLU A 54 -13.17 -23.62 -9.56
N ARG A 55 -12.77 -24.24 -10.68
CA ARG A 55 -11.37 -24.31 -11.08
C ARG A 55 -10.77 -22.94 -11.34
N ALA A 56 -11.48 -22.07 -12.08
CA ALA A 56 -11.02 -20.71 -12.35
C ALA A 56 -10.84 -19.91 -11.04
N LEU A 57 -11.79 -20.02 -10.11
CA LEU A 57 -11.73 -19.39 -8.80
C LEU A 57 -10.58 -19.93 -7.94
N ARG A 58 -10.31 -21.25 -7.99
CA ARG A 58 -9.16 -21.85 -7.30
C ARG A 58 -7.81 -21.36 -7.86
N ASP A 59 -7.73 -21.14 -9.17
CA ASP A 59 -6.53 -20.59 -9.81
C ASP A 59 -6.35 -19.10 -9.48
N GLU A 60 -7.42 -18.30 -9.49
CA GLU A 60 -7.39 -16.90 -9.03
C GLU A 60 -6.97 -16.82 -7.55
N LEU A 61 -7.53 -17.69 -6.70
CA LEU A 61 -7.17 -17.79 -5.28
C LEU A 61 -5.68 -18.12 -5.08
N ARG A 62 -5.11 -18.97 -5.94
CA ARG A 62 -3.68 -19.31 -5.91
C ARG A 62 -2.83 -18.09 -6.25
N GLY A 63 -3.15 -17.39 -7.34
CA GLY A 63 -2.44 -16.18 -7.74
C GLY A 63 -2.49 -15.09 -6.65
N LEU A 64 -3.64 -14.92 -5.98
CA LEU A 64 -3.76 -13.99 -4.85
C LEU A 64 -2.91 -14.42 -3.65
N LYS A 65 -2.83 -15.71 -3.34
CA LYS A 65 -1.96 -16.23 -2.27
C LYS A 65 -0.47 -15.97 -2.54
N GLU A 66 -0.06 -15.97 -3.80
CA GLU A 66 1.32 -15.66 -4.22
C GLU A 66 1.58 -14.15 -4.25
N THR A 67 0.61 -13.35 -4.66
CA THR A 67 0.77 -11.89 -4.83
C THR A 67 0.67 -11.12 -3.50
N ILE A 68 -0.18 -11.55 -2.56
CA ILE A 68 -0.40 -10.87 -1.27
C ILE A 68 0.91 -10.71 -0.47
N PRO A 69 1.77 -11.73 -0.32
CA PRO A 69 3.08 -11.58 0.33
C PRO A 69 3.92 -10.46 -0.27
N THR A 70 4.07 -10.42 -1.60
CA THR A 70 4.81 -9.38 -2.30
C THR A 70 4.23 -7.98 -2.05
N LEU A 71 2.91 -7.85 -2.03
CA LEU A 71 2.24 -6.59 -1.69
C LEU A 71 2.44 -6.19 -0.22
N VAL A 72 2.55 -7.16 0.70
CA VAL A 72 2.87 -6.92 2.11
C VAL A 72 4.30 -6.40 2.25
N GLU A 73 5.26 -7.04 1.59
CA GLU A 73 6.67 -6.62 1.59
C GLU A 73 6.83 -5.22 0.98
N ALA A 74 6.23 -4.98 -0.19
CA ALA A 74 6.25 -3.66 -0.83
C ALA A 74 5.63 -2.58 0.07
N LYS A 75 4.53 -2.89 0.76
CA LYS A 75 3.92 -1.98 1.74
C LYS A 75 4.82 -1.73 2.95
N GLN A 76 5.51 -2.74 3.46
CA GLN A 76 6.44 -2.58 4.59
C GLN A 76 7.63 -1.69 4.20
N SER A 77 8.24 -1.95 3.04
CA SER A 77 9.32 -1.13 2.48
C SER A 77 8.87 0.32 2.29
N THR A 78 7.73 0.55 1.64
CA THR A 78 7.19 1.89 1.43
C THR A 78 6.85 2.59 2.77
N LYS A 79 6.38 1.83 3.78
CA LYS A 79 6.14 2.38 5.13
C LYS A 79 7.45 2.84 5.77
N ALA A 80 8.51 2.02 5.70
CA ALA A 80 9.81 2.34 6.27
C ALA A 80 10.42 3.57 5.61
N THR A 81 10.36 3.67 4.27
CA THR A 81 10.78 4.87 3.53
C THR A 81 9.99 6.09 3.96
N TRP A 82 8.66 6.00 4.03
CA TRP A 82 7.82 7.13 4.44
C TRP A 82 8.09 7.57 5.89
N GLN A 83 8.35 6.62 6.79
CA GLN A 83 8.68 6.92 8.18
C GLN A 83 10.06 7.57 8.32
N GLY A 84 11.08 7.07 7.63
CA GLY A 84 12.39 7.73 7.59
C GLY A 84 12.34 9.15 7.01
N LEU A 85 11.51 9.38 5.98
CA LEU A 85 11.28 10.71 5.42
C LEU A 85 10.58 11.67 6.40
N LYS A 86 9.71 11.13 7.27
CA LYS A 86 9.01 11.88 8.33
C LYS A 86 9.95 12.21 9.48
N ASP A 87 10.70 11.23 9.96
CA ASP A 87 11.63 11.38 11.08
C ASP A 87 12.77 12.34 10.70
N GLY A 88 13.28 12.25 9.46
CA GLY A 88 14.28 13.19 8.93
C GLY A 88 13.83 14.65 8.99
N TYR A 89 12.54 14.95 8.82
CA TYR A 89 11.99 16.31 8.93
C TYR A 89 11.84 16.78 10.37
N GLU A 90 11.52 15.89 11.30
CA GLU A 90 11.49 16.23 12.73
C GLU A 90 12.91 16.47 13.28
N THR A 91 13.93 15.87 12.65
CA THR A 91 15.34 16.06 13.01
C THR A 91 16.06 17.15 12.22
N LEU A 92 15.43 17.76 11.19
CA LEU A 92 16.02 18.92 10.54
C LEU A 92 16.16 20.01 11.61
N PRO A 93 17.38 20.45 11.96
CA PRO A 93 17.50 21.68 12.70
C PRO A 93 16.91 22.75 11.80
N VAL A 94 15.74 23.26 12.16
CA VAL A 94 15.37 24.61 11.80
C VAL A 94 16.49 25.47 12.35
N SER A 95 17.52 25.72 11.53
CA SER A 95 18.44 26.82 11.73
C SER A 95 17.56 28.06 11.78
N LYS A 96 17.10 28.38 12.99
CA LYS A 96 16.93 29.76 13.38
C LYS A 96 18.33 30.33 13.31
N ASP A 97 18.66 30.93 12.18
CA ASP A 97 19.73 31.93 12.17
C ASP A 97 19.48 32.93 13.32
N PRO A 98 20.55 33.36 14.01
CA PRO A 98 20.52 34.00 15.34
C PRO A 98 19.82 35.36 15.40
#